data_AF-A0A542SNB6-F1
#
_entry.id   AF-A0A542SNB6-F1
#
_cell.length_a   1.000
_cell.length_b   1.000
_cell.length_c   1.000
_cell.angle_alpha   90.00
_cell.angle_beta   90.00
_cell.angle_gamma   90.00
#
_symmetry.space_group_name_H-M   'P 1'
#
loop_
_entity.id
_entity.type
_entity.pdbx_description
1 polymer ?
#
loop_
_entity_poly.entity_id
_entity_poly.type
_entity_poly.pdbx_seq_one_letter_code
_entity_poly.pdbx_strand_id
1 'polypeptide(L)'
;MWQWLTARTLEDFPIRELFSQFKYYVTTSGEGIAALLPRIKPAAVRYRAIIEGAERAGGELSREELFSYRVGTLDSEVARPLLIWLEEPEQSAIPAADRAQILAALESWFVRRALVKAPSQGSNRFIVDLMQHLSRQPGGEVATAAHAYLVDNHTAVGYWPGDEEVREALTGATAYWRYRQSRLRMVLEALEDLKRGYPNGQRLAMGPVVRGKGTIEHLMPQKWREHWEADLTEEQQVARDRTLQQLGNLTLVTQKLNSKVSNGSWESKRNHFLHSDDILITKDALNAGEVWDETTIAARTSAMIDQILQV
;
A
#
# COMPACT_ATOMS: atom_id res chain seq x y z
N MET A 1 21.74 -10.56 0.18
CA MET A 1 22.89 -10.61 -0.74
C MET A 1 22.49 -10.24 -2.17
N TRP A 2 21.53 -10.94 -2.80
CA TRP A 2 21.05 -10.60 -4.15
C TRP A 2 20.60 -9.15 -4.31
N GLN A 3 19.63 -8.71 -3.49
CA GLN A 3 19.14 -7.33 -3.51
C GLN A 3 20.23 -6.28 -3.25
N TRP A 4 21.20 -6.60 -2.38
CA TRP A 4 22.33 -5.72 -2.11
C TRP A 4 23.27 -5.62 -3.32
N LEU A 5 23.55 -6.75 -3.98
CA LEU A 5 24.40 -6.74 -5.17
C LEU A 5 23.73 -5.99 -6.32
N THR A 6 22.43 -6.18 -6.53
CA THR A 6 21.64 -5.37 -7.48
C THR A 6 21.67 -3.89 -7.15
N ALA A 7 21.50 -3.50 -5.88
CA ALA A 7 21.64 -2.12 -5.45
C ALA A 7 23.05 -1.55 -5.72
N ARG A 8 24.07 -2.40 -5.62
CA ARG A 8 25.47 -1.98 -5.76
C ARG A 8 25.94 -1.87 -7.21
N THR A 9 25.52 -2.81 -8.06
CA THR A 9 25.91 -2.84 -9.47
C THR A 9 24.93 -2.10 -10.36
N LEU A 10 23.72 -1.86 -9.88
CA LEU A 10 22.59 -1.35 -10.67
C LEU A 10 22.30 -2.25 -11.87
N GLU A 11 22.46 -3.57 -11.70
CA GLU A 11 22.20 -4.56 -12.73
C GLU A 11 21.09 -5.54 -12.31
N ASP A 12 20.16 -5.80 -13.22
CA ASP A 12 19.16 -6.85 -13.07
C ASP A 12 19.75 -8.18 -13.57
N PHE A 13 19.76 -9.18 -12.70
CA PHE A 13 20.23 -10.51 -13.04
C PHE A 13 19.47 -11.58 -12.22
N PRO A 14 19.27 -12.79 -12.78
CA PRO A 14 18.57 -13.87 -12.08
C PRO A 14 19.27 -14.29 -10.79
N ILE A 15 18.51 -14.62 -9.74
CA ILE A 15 19.07 -15.05 -8.44
C ILE A 15 20.02 -16.27 -8.54
N ARG A 16 19.82 -17.15 -9.52
CA ARG A 16 20.70 -18.30 -9.81
C ARG A 16 22.13 -17.90 -10.20
N GLU A 17 22.32 -16.68 -10.69
CA GLU A 17 23.63 -16.12 -11.08
C GLU A 17 24.29 -15.34 -9.94
N LEU A 18 23.69 -15.30 -8.74
CA LEU A 18 24.21 -14.53 -7.60
C LEU A 18 25.67 -14.83 -7.29
N PHE A 19 26.07 -16.11 -7.26
CA PHE A 19 27.44 -16.47 -6.94
C PHE A 19 28.44 -15.99 -8.00
N SER A 20 28.12 -16.19 -9.28
CA SER A 20 28.98 -15.76 -10.38
C SER A 20 29.08 -14.23 -10.45
N GLN A 21 27.97 -13.52 -10.28
CA GLN A 21 27.95 -12.06 -10.28
C GLN A 21 28.69 -11.48 -9.08
N PHE A 22 28.51 -12.07 -7.90
CA PHE A 22 29.24 -11.64 -6.71
C PHE A 22 30.76 -11.86 -6.88
N LYS A 23 31.17 -13.03 -7.39
CA LYS A 23 32.59 -13.31 -7.66
C LYS A 23 33.17 -12.35 -8.70
N TYR A 24 32.42 -12.04 -9.75
CA TYR A 24 32.81 -11.06 -10.76
C TYR A 24 33.02 -9.69 -10.12
N TYR A 25 32.04 -9.18 -9.36
CA TYR A 25 32.11 -7.91 -8.64
C TYR A 25 33.33 -7.81 -7.71
N VAL A 26 33.60 -8.84 -6.91
CA VAL A 26 34.78 -8.87 -6.03
C VAL A 26 36.08 -8.81 -6.83
N THR A 27 36.14 -9.53 -7.95
CA THR A 27 37.35 -9.57 -8.80
C THR A 27 37.59 -8.23 -9.50
N THR A 28 36.54 -7.56 -9.99
CA THR A 28 36.64 -6.30 -10.74
C THR A 28 36.73 -5.05 -9.87
N SER A 29 36.13 -5.04 -8.68
CA SER A 29 36.25 -3.93 -7.73
C SER A 29 37.67 -3.76 -7.17
N GLY A 30 38.52 -4.78 -7.29
CA GLY A 30 39.88 -4.79 -6.72
C GLY A 30 39.91 -4.87 -5.19
N GLU A 31 38.74 -4.95 -4.55
CA GLU A 31 38.61 -5.09 -3.10
C GLU A 31 38.57 -6.58 -2.72
N GLY A 32 39.48 -7.00 -1.84
CA GLY A 32 39.41 -8.35 -1.27
C GLY A 32 38.11 -8.54 -0.47
N ILE A 33 37.61 -9.78 -0.38
CA ILE A 33 36.39 -10.13 0.38
C ILE A 33 36.42 -9.57 1.82
N ALA A 34 37.60 -9.59 2.45
CA ALA A 34 37.79 -9.06 3.79
C ALA A 34 37.52 -7.54 3.91
N ALA A 35 37.74 -6.78 2.84
CA ALA A 35 37.45 -5.34 2.78
C ALA A 35 35.97 -5.05 2.48
N LEU A 36 35.28 -5.95 1.77
CA LEU A 36 33.86 -5.82 1.44
C LEU A 36 32.93 -6.14 2.61
N LEU A 37 33.31 -7.08 3.48
CA LEU A 37 32.49 -7.48 4.64
C LEU A 37 32.12 -6.30 5.56
N PRO A 38 33.05 -5.39 5.92
CA PRO A 38 32.74 -4.16 6.66
C PRO A 38 31.75 -3.21 5.96
N ARG A 39 31.53 -3.30 4.65
CA ARG A 39 30.53 -2.50 3.92
C ARG A 39 29.16 -3.18 3.84
N ILE A 40 29.16 -4.50 3.60
CA ILE A 40 27.93 -5.30 3.50
C ILE A 40 27.20 -5.34 4.85
N LYS A 41 27.94 -5.51 5.96
CA LYS A 41 27.33 -5.67 7.28
C LYS A 41 26.51 -4.44 7.71
N PRO A 42 27.00 -3.19 7.64
CA PRO A 42 26.19 -2.01 7.93
C PRO A 42 24.96 -1.87 7.04
N ALA A 43 25.08 -2.12 5.73
CA ALA A 43 23.94 -2.07 4.81
C ALA A 43 22.88 -3.11 5.21
N ALA A 44 23.29 -4.34 5.54
CA ALA A 44 22.39 -5.38 6.03
C ALA A 44 21.72 -5.01 7.36
N VAL A 45 22.44 -4.35 8.28
CA VAL A 45 21.88 -3.88 9.56
C VAL A 45 20.82 -2.79 9.35
N ARG A 46 21.10 -1.78 8.50
CA ARG A 46 20.12 -0.73 8.19
C ARG A 46 18.88 -1.29 7.52
N TYR A 47 19.08 -2.14 6.51
CA TYR A 47 17.97 -2.77 5.80
C TYR A 47 17.13 -3.66 6.72
N ARG A 48 17.76 -4.45 7.60
CA ARG A 48 17.04 -5.25 8.59
C ARG A 48 16.20 -4.40 9.53
N ALA A 49 16.73 -3.26 9.99
CA ALA A 49 16.00 -2.35 10.86
C ALA A 49 14.72 -1.82 10.20
N ILE A 50 14.75 -1.50 8.90
CA ILE A 50 13.56 -1.09 8.14
C ILE A 50 12.52 -2.22 8.05
N ILE A 51 12.97 -3.44 7.75
CA ILE A 51 12.05 -4.59 7.62
C ILE A 51 11.41 -4.94 8.98
N GLU A 52 12.21 -5.08 10.04
CA GLU A 52 11.71 -5.37 11.39
C GLU A 52 10.83 -4.22 11.91
N GLY A 53 11.20 -2.97 11.59
CA GLY A 53 10.42 -1.78 11.90
C GLY A 53 9.06 -1.76 11.22
N ALA A 54 8.99 -2.17 9.95
CA ALA A 54 7.75 -2.28 9.17
C ALA A 54 6.78 -3.34 9.72
N GLU A 55 7.27 -4.34 10.45
CA GLU A 55 6.44 -5.38 11.09
C GLU A 55 5.75 -4.88 12.38
N ARG A 56 6.12 -3.69 12.90
CA ARG A 56 5.47 -3.10 14.07
C ARG A 56 4.00 -2.80 13.75
N ALA A 57 3.12 -3.54 14.40
CA ALA A 57 1.67 -3.40 14.22
C ALA A 57 1.16 -2.01 14.69
N GLY A 58 1.72 -1.47 15.78
CA GLY A 58 1.30 -0.19 16.35
C GLY A 58 2.36 0.91 16.26
N GLY A 59 1.92 2.13 16.55
CA GLY A 59 2.78 3.32 16.53
C GLY A 59 3.04 3.86 15.13
N GLU A 60 3.75 4.98 15.08
CA GLU A 60 4.17 5.60 13.83
C GLU A 60 5.33 4.82 13.21
N LEU A 61 5.25 4.63 11.89
CA LEU A 61 6.33 4.10 11.07
C LEU A 61 7.07 5.26 10.42
N SER A 62 8.38 5.12 10.24
CA SER A 62 9.14 5.99 9.34
C SER A 62 8.63 5.85 7.90
N ARG A 63 9.05 6.74 7.01
CA ARG A 63 8.64 6.70 5.61
C ARG A 63 9.11 5.42 4.91
N GLU A 64 10.30 4.96 5.23
CA GLU A 64 10.92 3.72 4.73
C GLU A 64 10.19 2.48 5.27
N GLU A 65 9.90 2.46 6.57
CA GLU A 65 9.15 1.38 7.22
C GLU A 65 7.72 1.28 6.66
N LEU A 66 7.04 2.42 6.48
CA LEU A 66 5.68 2.48 5.91
C LEU A 66 5.66 2.04 4.44
N PHE A 67 6.63 2.51 3.65
CA PHE A 67 6.83 2.04 2.27
C PHE A 67 7.04 0.53 2.22
N SER A 68 7.93 0.00 3.07
CA SER A 68 8.21 -1.43 3.16
C SER A 68 6.95 -2.24 3.54
N TYR A 69 6.16 -1.75 4.50
CA TYR A 69 4.88 -2.37 4.88
C TYR A 69 3.88 -2.43 3.71
N ARG A 70 3.61 -1.28 3.07
CA ARG A 70 2.60 -1.16 2.01
C ARG A 70 3.03 -1.89 0.74
N VAL A 71 4.22 -1.63 0.23
CA VAL A 71 4.74 -2.28 -0.99
C VAL A 71 5.02 -3.76 -0.76
N GLY A 72 5.46 -4.16 0.44
CA GLY A 72 5.58 -5.56 0.83
C GLY A 72 4.23 -6.30 0.82
N THR A 73 3.15 -5.64 1.25
CA THR A 73 1.77 -6.20 1.19
C THR A 73 1.27 -6.39 -0.24
N LEU A 74 1.84 -5.66 -1.20
CA LEU A 74 1.59 -5.84 -2.64
C LEU A 74 2.39 -7.00 -3.25
N ASP A 75 3.13 -7.75 -2.42
CA ASP A 75 4.05 -8.83 -2.79
C ASP A 75 5.22 -8.35 -3.68
N SER A 76 5.61 -7.07 -3.54
CA SER A 76 6.61 -6.45 -4.38
C SER A 76 7.96 -6.34 -3.67
N GLU A 77 8.65 -7.48 -3.58
CA GLU A 77 10.06 -7.59 -3.20
C GLU A 77 11.01 -6.78 -4.11
N VAL A 78 10.47 -6.37 -5.27
CA VAL A 78 11.09 -5.63 -6.37
C VAL A 78 11.69 -4.29 -5.92
N ALA A 79 11.10 -3.64 -4.92
CA ALA A 79 11.55 -2.33 -4.46
C ALA A 79 12.71 -2.39 -3.45
N ARG A 80 13.11 -3.59 -3.00
CA ARG A 80 14.13 -3.77 -1.96
C ARG A 80 15.52 -3.26 -2.36
N PRO A 81 16.01 -3.46 -3.60
CA PRO A 81 17.27 -2.84 -4.05
C PRO A 81 17.26 -1.33 -3.89
N LEU A 82 16.15 -0.66 -4.22
CA LEU A 82 16.04 0.79 -4.14
C LEU A 82 16.11 1.27 -2.68
N LEU A 83 15.45 0.58 -1.74
CA LEU A 83 15.58 0.88 -0.31
C LEU A 83 17.03 0.74 0.18
N ILE A 84 17.72 -0.33 -0.24
CA ILE A 84 19.12 -0.56 0.13
C ILE A 84 20.01 0.55 -0.47
N TRP A 85 19.83 0.86 -1.76
CA TRP A 85 20.61 1.85 -2.49
C TRP A 85 20.46 3.25 -1.93
N LEU A 86 19.23 3.68 -1.59
CA LEU A 86 19.05 4.98 -0.93
C LEU A 86 19.89 5.01 0.36
N GLU A 87 19.83 3.98 1.19
CA GLU A 87 20.55 3.90 2.47
C GLU A 87 22.07 3.63 2.38
N GLU A 88 22.65 3.60 1.18
CA GLU A 88 24.10 3.48 1.02
C GLU A 88 24.82 4.83 1.27
N PRO A 89 26.04 4.81 1.86
CA PRO A 89 26.78 6.05 2.17
C PRO A 89 27.07 6.92 0.94
N GLU A 90 27.20 6.30 -0.23
CA GLU A 90 27.43 6.99 -1.51
C GLU A 90 26.25 7.90 -1.89
N GLN A 91 25.07 7.67 -1.33
CA GLN A 91 23.84 8.45 -1.56
C GLN A 91 23.62 9.48 -0.45
N SER A 92 24.61 9.71 0.43
CA SER A 92 24.52 10.69 1.52
C SER A 92 24.25 12.13 1.06
N ALA A 93 24.54 12.45 -0.21
CA ALA A 93 24.20 13.73 -0.82
C ALA A 93 22.69 13.91 -1.10
N ILE A 94 21.88 12.84 -1.07
CA ILE A 94 20.44 12.88 -1.28
C ILE A 94 19.76 13.26 0.06
N PRO A 95 19.07 14.41 0.13
CA PRO A 95 18.38 14.84 1.35
C PRO A 95 17.33 13.83 1.83
N ALA A 96 17.08 13.79 3.14
CA ALA A 96 16.05 12.92 3.73
C ALA A 96 14.64 13.23 3.18
N ALA A 97 14.34 14.51 2.91
CA ALA A 97 13.09 14.91 2.29
C ALA A 97 12.93 14.34 0.88
N ASP A 98 14.00 14.38 0.07
CA ASP A 98 14.00 13.85 -1.29
C ASP A 98 13.83 12.32 -1.29
N ARG A 99 14.50 11.61 -0.37
CA ARG A 99 14.30 10.17 -0.15
C ARG A 99 12.84 9.87 0.15
N ALA A 100 12.23 10.63 1.06
CA ALA A 100 10.83 10.47 1.42
C ALA A 100 9.89 10.71 0.22
N GLN A 101 10.16 11.71 -0.62
CA GLN A 101 9.40 11.99 -1.84
C GLN A 101 9.52 10.87 -2.88
N ILE A 102 10.73 10.34 -3.10
CA ILE A 102 10.95 9.20 -4.01
C ILE A 102 10.12 7.99 -3.57
N LEU A 103 10.16 7.66 -2.27
CA LEU A 103 9.40 6.54 -1.71
C LEU A 103 7.89 6.79 -1.77
N ALA A 104 7.42 8.02 -1.56
CA ALA A 104 6.01 8.35 -1.69
C ALA A 104 5.52 8.19 -3.14
N ALA A 105 6.26 8.71 -4.12
CA ALA A 105 5.93 8.57 -5.54
C ALA A 105 5.91 7.11 -5.99
N LEU A 106 6.92 6.32 -5.59
CA LEU A 106 6.98 4.89 -5.90
C LEU A 106 5.87 4.10 -5.21
N GLU A 107 5.51 4.42 -3.97
CA GLU A 107 4.37 3.78 -3.31
C GLU A 107 3.08 4.04 -4.08
N SER A 108 2.82 5.29 -4.46
CA SER A 108 1.65 5.65 -5.25
C SER A 108 1.62 4.87 -6.58
N TRP A 109 2.76 4.80 -7.26
CA TRP A 109 2.91 4.00 -8.49
C TRP A 109 2.55 2.52 -8.27
N PHE A 110 3.11 1.87 -7.24
CA PHE A 110 2.81 0.47 -6.93
C PHE A 110 1.34 0.24 -6.56
N VAL A 111 0.80 1.09 -5.67
CA VAL A 111 -0.59 0.97 -5.19
C VAL A 111 -1.57 1.17 -6.33
N ARG A 112 -1.41 2.22 -7.13
CA ARG A 112 -2.30 2.50 -8.27
C ARG A 112 -2.27 1.36 -9.29
N ARG A 113 -1.09 0.85 -9.64
CA ARG A 113 -0.95 -0.35 -10.51
C ARG A 113 -1.67 -1.57 -9.92
N ALA A 114 -1.57 -1.78 -8.61
CA ALA A 114 -2.27 -2.88 -7.94
C ALA A 114 -3.80 -2.72 -7.97
N LEU A 115 -4.32 -1.50 -7.79
CA LEU A 115 -5.75 -1.18 -7.83
C LEU A 115 -6.34 -1.37 -9.23
N VAL A 116 -5.65 -0.89 -10.27
CA VAL A 116 -6.09 -1.06 -11.68
C VAL A 116 -5.80 -2.46 -12.23
N LYS A 117 -5.13 -3.32 -11.46
CA LYS A 117 -4.73 -4.70 -11.83
C LYS A 117 -3.75 -4.73 -13.02
N ALA A 118 -2.88 -3.72 -13.12
CA ALA A 118 -1.83 -3.69 -14.12
C ALA A 118 -0.87 -4.90 -13.97
N PRO A 119 -0.35 -5.46 -15.06
CA PRO A 119 0.64 -6.53 -14.99
C PRO A 119 1.90 -6.11 -14.23
N SER A 120 2.44 -7.01 -13.41
CA SER A 120 3.68 -6.78 -12.63
C SER A 120 4.93 -7.39 -13.26
N GLN A 121 4.81 -8.01 -14.44
CA GLN A 121 5.95 -8.61 -15.14
C GLN A 121 6.88 -7.52 -15.64
N GLY A 122 8.19 -7.67 -15.40
CA GLY A 122 9.20 -6.70 -15.79
C GLY A 122 9.46 -5.58 -14.78
N SER A 123 8.72 -5.52 -13.66
CA SER A 123 8.94 -4.47 -12.64
C SER A 123 10.36 -4.47 -12.05
N ASN A 124 11.04 -5.62 -11.99
CA ASN A 124 12.44 -5.71 -11.51
C ASN A 124 13.36 -4.86 -12.38
N ARG A 125 13.31 -5.09 -13.71
CA ARG A 125 14.09 -4.33 -14.67
C ARG A 125 13.74 -2.84 -14.60
N PHE A 126 12.46 -2.50 -14.52
CA PHE A 126 12.02 -1.11 -14.40
C PHE A 126 12.61 -0.40 -13.17
N ILE A 127 12.60 -1.03 -11.99
CA ILE A 127 13.20 -0.45 -10.78
C ILE A 127 14.71 -0.28 -10.94
N VAL A 128 15.40 -1.25 -11.55
CA VAL A 128 16.84 -1.12 -11.82
C VAL A 128 17.13 0.01 -12.79
N ASP A 129 16.36 0.16 -13.88
CA ASP A 129 16.53 1.23 -14.85
C ASP A 129 16.26 2.62 -14.22
N LEU A 130 15.26 2.70 -13.33
CA LEU A 130 15.04 3.88 -12.51
C LEU A 130 16.27 4.18 -11.63
N MET A 131 16.78 3.20 -10.88
CA MET A 131 17.97 3.41 -10.03
C MET A 131 19.19 3.86 -10.85
N GLN A 132 19.41 3.28 -12.04
CA GLN A 132 20.45 3.73 -12.96
C GLN A 132 20.23 5.18 -13.39
N HIS A 133 19.00 5.56 -13.73
CA HIS A 133 18.66 6.94 -14.07
C HIS A 133 18.95 7.90 -12.91
N LEU A 134 18.53 7.55 -11.69
CA LEU A 134 18.72 8.35 -10.48
C LEU A 134 20.19 8.47 -10.08
N SER A 135 20.99 7.43 -10.25
CA SER A 135 22.43 7.43 -9.91
C SER A 135 23.26 8.44 -10.70
N ARG A 136 22.73 8.96 -11.81
CA ARG A 136 23.39 9.96 -12.66
C ARG A 136 22.96 11.39 -12.33
N GLN A 137 22.04 11.58 -11.40
CA GLN A 137 21.50 12.89 -11.05
C GLN A 137 22.27 13.51 -9.88
N PRO A 138 22.39 14.85 -9.83
CA PRO A 138 22.85 15.55 -8.63
C PRO A 138 21.96 15.23 -7.43
N GLY A 139 22.54 15.15 -6.22
CA GLY A 139 21.85 14.72 -5.00
C GLY A 139 20.56 15.49 -4.67
N GLY A 140 20.50 16.79 -4.96
CA GLY A 140 19.31 17.64 -4.73
C GLY A 140 18.30 17.64 -5.88
N GLU A 141 18.52 16.87 -6.94
CA GLU A 141 17.62 16.75 -8.10
C GLU A 141 17.00 15.35 -8.21
N VAL A 142 17.44 14.40 -7.38
CA VAL A 142 17.04 12.98 -7.48
C VAL A 142 15.54 12.79 -7.31
N ALA A 143 14.89 13.52 -6.40
CA ALA A 143 13.43 13.41 -6.20
C ALA A 143 12.65 13.91 -7.43
N THR A 144 13.02 15.06 -7.97
CA THR A 144 12.41 15.62 -9.19
C THR A 144 12.60 14.67 -10.37
N ALA A 145 13.81 14.12 -10.53
CA ALA A 145 14.12 13.15 -11.59
C ALA A 145 13.32 11.85 -11.42
N ALA A 146 13.15 11.34 -10.21
CA ALA A 146 12.33 10.16 -9.95
C ALA A 146 10.86 10.41 -10.32
N HIS A 147 10.31 11.56 -9.93
CA HIS A 147 8.95 11.91 -10.28
C HIS A 147 8.76 12.03 -11.80
N ALA A 148 9.64 12.76 -12.48
CA ALA A 148 9.61 12.88 -13.94
C ALA A 148 9.72 11.51 -14.63
N TYR A 149 10.66 10.66 -14.19
CA TYR A 149 10.83 9.31 -14.74
C TYR A 149 9.56 8.46 -14.62
N LEU A 150 8.83 8.54 -13.51
CA LEU A 150 7.60 7.77 -13.31
C LEU A 150 6.43 8.33 -14.13
N VAL A 151 6.30 9.65 -14.24
CA VAL A 151 5.20 10.32 -14.98
C VAL A 151 5.37 10.18 -16.50
N ASP A 152 6.59 10.38 -17.00
CA ASP A 152 6.89 10.36 -18.44
C ASP A 152 6.98 8.93 -19.00
N ASN A 153 6.92 7.90 -18.14
CA ASN A 153 6.96 6.52 -18.59
C ASN A 153 5.59 6.08 -19.12
N HIS A 154 5.53 5.77 -20.41
CA HIS A 154 4.31 5.26 -21.05
C HIS A 154 4.43 3.79 -21.48
N THR A 155 5.45 3.06 -21.00
CA THR A 155 5.58 1.64 -21.29
C THR A 155 4.57 0.82 -20.49
N ALA A 156 4.12 -0.33 -21.01
CA ALA A 156 3.18 -1.19 -20.29
C ALA A 156 3.67 -1.62 -18.88
N VAL A 157 4.99 -1.73 -18.71
CA VAL A 157 5.63 -2.11 -17.44
C VAL A 157 5.76 -0.90 -16.50
N GLY A 158 6.12 0.27 -17.04
CA GLY A 158 6.51 1.43 -16.25
C GLY A 158 5.41 2.49 -16.06
N TYR A 159 4.30 2.42 -16.80
CA TYR A 159 3.29 3.48 -16.74
C TYR A 159 2.69 3.64 -15.35
N TRP A 160 2.43 4.90 -14.99
CA TRP A 160 1.77 5.30 -13.76
C TRP A 160 0.28 5.52 -14.02
N PRO A 161 -0.63 4.69 -13.48
CA PRO A 161 -2.07 4.90 -13.65
C PRO A 161 -2.54 6.26 -13.10
N GLY A 162 -3.27 7.00 -13.92
CA GLY A 162 -3.85 8.29 -13.55
C GLY A 162 -5.05 8.15 -12.61
N ASP A 163 -5.53 9.29 -12.09
CA ASP A 163 -6.66 9.33 -11.15
C ASP A 163 -7.94 8.74 -11.74
N GLU A 164 -8.21 9.01 -13.03
CA GLU A 164 -9.41 8.51 -13.69
C GLU A 164 -9.38 6.98 -13.85
N GLU A 165 -8.23 6.40 -14.21
CA GLU A 165 -8.10 4.94 -14.34
C GLU A 165 -8.33 4.24 -12.99
N VAL A 166 -7.87 4.84 -11.89
CA VAL A 166 -8.12 4.33 -10.53
C VAL A 166 -9.60 4.46 -10.16
N ARG A 167 -10.23 5.59 -10.51
CA ARG A 167 -11.67 5.83 -10.28
C ARG A 167 -12.52 4.82 -11.03
N GLU A 168 -12.24 4.60 -12.32
CA GLU A 168 -12.91 3.60 -13.15
C GLU A 168 -12.72 2.18 -12.60
N ALA A 169 -11.50 1.85 -12.15
CA ALA A 169 -11.21 0.51 -11.64
C ALA A 169 -11.95 0.16 -10.34
N LEU A 170 -12.29 1.16 -9.53
CA LEU A 170 -12.91 0.99 -8.21
C LEU A 170 -14.42 1.25 -8.20
N THR A 171 -14.93 2.11 -9.08
CA THR A 171 -16.36 2.45 -9.13
C THR A 171 -17.20 1.23 -9.50
N GLY A 172 -18.13 0.85 -8.62
CA GLY A 172 -18.99 -0.32 -8.81
C GLY A 172 -18.26 -1.68 -8.77
N ALA A 173 -16.95 -1.69 -8.50
CA ALA A 173 -16.17 -2.92 -8.47
C ALA A 173 -16.53 -3.76 -7.24
N THR A 174 -16.58 -5.09 -7.42
CA THR A 174 -16.70 -6.05 -6.31
C THR A 174 -15.37 -6.17 -5.56
N ALA A 175 -14.90 -5.07 -4.95
CA ALA A 175 -13.59 -4.92 -4.33
C ALA A 175 -13.22 -6.09 -3.40
N TYR A 176 -14.16 -6.54 -2.57
CA TYR A 176 -13.95 -7.68 -1.66
C TYR A 176 -13.58 -8.98 -2.38
N TRP A 177 -14.12 -9.23 -3.59
CA TRP A 177 -13.78 -10.41 -4.39
C TRP A 177 -12.61 -10.15 -5.35
N ARG A 178 -12.47 -8.92 -5.84
CA ARG A 178 -11.48 -8.52 -6.87
C ARG A 178 -10.04 -8.48 -6.34
N TYR A 179 -9.88 -8.12 -5.07
CA TYR A 179 -8.57 -7.91 -4.44
C TYR A 179 -8.28 -8.93 -3.34
N ARG A 180 -6.99 -9.19 -3.12
CA ARG A 180 -6.55 -9.97 -1.95
C ARG A 180 -6.92 -9.20 -0.68
N GLN A 181 -7.42 -9.89 0.35
CA GLN A 181 -7.85 -9.23 1.58
C GLN A 181 -6.74 -8.48 2.31
N SER A 182 -5.49 -8.95 2.23
CA SER A 182 -4.34 -8.24 2.77
C SER A 182 -4.17 -6.84 2.15
N ARG A 183 -4.35 -6.73 0.83
CA ARG A 183 -4.24 -5.48 0.07
C ARG A 183 -5.40 -4.55 0.38
N LEU A 184 -6.62 -5.09 0.39
CA LEU A 184 -7.81 -4.31 0.70
C LEU A 184 -7.77 -3.76 2.13
N ARG A 185 -7.31 -4.57 3.09
CA ARG A 185 -7.06 -4.13 4.47
C ARG A 185 -6.03 -3.01 4.51
N MET A 186 -4.90 -3.15 3.82
CA MET A 186 -3.86 -2.11 3.78
C MET A 186 -4.37 -0.78 3.20
N VAL A 187 -5.26 -0.82 2.19
CA VAL A 187 -5.93 0.38 1.67
C VAL A 187 -6.88 1.00 2.71
N LEU A 188 -7.70 0.19 3.39
CA LEU A 188 -8.58 0.69 4.45
C LEU A 188 -7.79 1.26 5.65
N GLU A 189 -6.66 0.65 5.98
CA GLU A 189 -5.75 1.16 7.02
C GLU A 189 -5.18 2.51 6.62
N ALA A 190 -4.81 2.69 5.35
CA ALA A 190 -4.32 3.94 4.82
C ALA A 190 -5.38 5.06 4.85
N LEU A 191 -6.64 4.73 4.54
CA LEU A 191 -7.78 5.66 4.65
C LEU A 191 -8.06 6.08 6.09
N GLU A 192 -7.99 5.12 7.01
CA GLU A 192 -8.11 5.39 8.44
C GLU A 192 -6.97 6.29 8.94
N ASP A 193 -5.73 5.99 8.56
CA ASP A 193 -4.56 6.78 8.93
C ASP A 193 -4.62 8.21 8.36
N LEU A 194 -5.08 8.38 7.11
CA LEU A 194 -5.29 9.71 6.52
C LEU A 194 -6.22 10.56 7.39
N LYS A 195 -7.34 9.98 7.84
CA LYS A 195 -8.30 10.66 8.72
C LYS A 195 -7.74 10.98 10.10
N ARG A 196 -6.79 10.17 10.59
CA ARG A 196 -6.07 10.43 11.85
C ARG A 196 -4.95 11.46 11.71
N GLY A 197 -4.68 11.93 10.50
CA GLY A 197 -3.62 12.89 10.20
C GLY A 197 -2.26 12.26 9.92
N TYR A 198 -2.20 10.98 9.57
CA TYR A 198 -0.96 10.27 9.21
C TYR A 198 -0.87 9.99 7.70
N PRO A 199 0.34 9.92 7.13
CA PRO A 199 1.62 10.21 7.77
C PRO A 199 1.96 11.72 7.85
N ASN A 200 1.26 12.58 7.09
CA ASN A 200 1.71 13.94 6.77
C ASN A 200 0.80 15.09 7.29
N GLY A 201 -0.20 14.80 8.13
CA GLY A 201 -1.31 15.71 8.42
C GLY A 201 -1.40 16.25 9.85
N GLN A 202 -2.52 16.93 10.14
CA GLN A 202 -2.89 17.39 11.49
C GLN A 202 -3.29 16.18 12.36
N ARG A 203 -2.33 15.69 13.14
CA ARG A 203 -2.49 14.50 13.97
C ARG A 203 -3.61 14.70 14.98
N LEU A 204 -4.55 13.77 15.01
CA LEU A 204 -5.53 13.68 16.07
C LEU A 204 -4.88 13.11 17.35
N ALA A 205 -5.61 13.14 18.47
CA ALA A 205 -5.12 12.58 19.74
C ALA A 205 -4.89 11.05 19.70
N MET A 206 -5.43 10.36 18.69
CA MET A 206 -5.24 8.95 18.45
C MET A 206 -4.08 8.68 17.49
N GLY A 207 -3.23 7.70 17.83
CA GLY A 207 -2.15 7.25 16.95
C GLY A 207 -2.65 6.50 15.71
N PRO A 208 -1.74 6.10 14.79
CA PRO A 208 -2.09 5.34 13.60
C PRO A 208 -2.85 4.05 13.93
N VAL A 209 -3.63 3.57 12.97
CA VAL A 209 -4.34 2.30 13.10
C VAL A 209 -3.36 1.15 13.30
N VAL A 210 -3.78 0.15 14.09
CA VAL A 210 -2.99 -1.06 14.28
C VAL A 210 -3.01 -1.87 12.99
N ARG A 211 -1.87 -1.89 12.31
CA ARG A 211 -1.64 -2.55 11.03
C ARG A 211 -1.71 -4.06 11.17
N GLY A 212 -2.27 -4.72 10.16
CA GLY A 212 -2.23 -6.16 10.03
C GLY A 212 -3.15 -6.94 10.99
N LYS A 213 -3.88 -6.26 11.88
CA LYS A 213 -4.73 -6.88 12.91
C LYS A 213 -6.22 -6.67 12.70
N GLY A 214 -6.62 -5.60 12.01
CA GLY A 214 -8.02 -5.35 11.67
C GLY A 214 -8.58 -6.44 10.75
N THR A 215 -9.86 -6.77 10.93
CA THR A 215 -10.63 -7.59 9.99
C THR A 215 -11.49 -6.69 9.12
N ILE A 216 -11.58 -7.03 7.83
CA ILE A 216 -12.52 -6.38 6.92
C ILE A 216 -13.91 -6.88 7.26
N GLU A 217 -14.83 -5.95 7.50
CA GLU A 217 -16.23 -6.22 7.81
C GLU A 217 -17.14 -5.54 6.81
N HIS A 218 -18.21 -6.22 6.44
CA HIS A 218 -19.27 -5.68 5.59
C HIS A 218 -20.31 -4.95 6.45
N LEU A 219 -20.57 -3.68 6.17
CA LEU A 219 -21.58 -2.90 6.87
C LEU A 219 -22.98 -3.49 6.64
N MET A 220 -23.38 -3.69 5.38
CA MET A 220 -24.47 -4.62 5.05
C MET A 220 -23.89 -6.03 4.86
N PRO A 221 -24.26 -7.02 5.68
CA PRO A 221 -23.62 -8.33 5.71
C PRO A 221 -23.93 -9.16 4.46
N GLN A 222 -23.06 -10.11 4.12
CA GLN A 222 -23.28 -11.01 2.99
C GLN A 222 -24.56 -11.86 3.16
N LYS A 223 -24.92 -12.20 4.41
CA LYS A 223 -26.18 -12.87 4.75
C LYS A 223 -27.33 -11.89 5.02
N TRP A 224 -27.41 -10.82 4.24
CA TRP A 224 -28.40 -9.75 4.41
C TRP A 224 -29.84 -10.28 4.45
N ARG A 225 -30.16 -11.34 3.70
CA ARG A 225 -31.52 -11.94 3.65
C ARG A 225 -32.09 -12.38 5.00
N GLU A 226 -31.24 -12.61 6.02
CA GLU A 226 -31.69 -13.00 7.36
C GLU A 226 -32.29 -11.83 8.17
N HIS A 227 -31.81 -10.59 7.92
CA HIS A 227 -32.05 -9.44 8.80
C HIS A 227 -32.31 -8.11 8.06
N TRP A 228 -32.26 -8.12 6.73
CA TRP A 228 -32.43 -6.96 5.85
C TRP A 228 -33.50 -7.29 4.81
N GLU A 229 -34.72 -7.50 5.30
CA GLU A 229 -35.85 -7.78 4.42
C GLU A 229 -36.16 -6.56 3.54
N ALA A 230 -36.26 -6.81 2.25
CA ALA A 230 -36.77 -5.87 1.26
C ALA A 230 -37.54 -6.70 0.23
N ASP A 231 -38.69 -6.18 -0.22
CA ASP A 231 -39.49 -6.80 -1.28
C ASP A 231 -38.73 -6.63 -2.62
N LEU A 232 -37.76 -7.52 -2.84
CA LEU A 232 -36.84 -7.48 -3.98
C LEU A 232 -37.07 -8.66 -4.90
N THR A 233 -37.15 -8.36 -6.20
CA THR A 233 -37.11 -9.39 -7.25
C THR A 233 -35.77 -10.12 -7.22
N GLU A 234 -35.73 -11.34 -7.77
CA GLU A 234 -34.48 -12.13 -7.83
C GLU A 234 -33.32 -11.35 -8.49
N GLU A 235 -33.61 -10.59 -9.55
CA GLU A 235 -32.65 -9.73 -10.24
C GLU A 235 -32.06 -8.65 -9.31
N GLN A 236 -32.91 -8.01 -8.50
CA GLN A 236 -32.48 -7.03 -7.51
C GLN A 236 -31.65 -7.66 -6.39
N GLN A 237 -31.98 -8.88 -5.98
CA GLN A 237 -31.18 -9.60 -4.98
C GLN A 237 -29.76 -9.90 -5.49
N VAL A 238 -29.63 -10.33 -6.75
CA VAL A 238 -28.32 -10.55 -7.38
C VAL A 238 -27.53 -9.25 -7.51
N ALA A 239 -28.21 -8.14 -7.86
CA ALA A 239 -27.58 -6.82 -7.91
C ALA A 239 -27.08 -6.37 -6.52
N ARG A 240 -27.88 -6.61 -5.46
CA ARG A 240 -27.48 -6.38 -4.08
C ARG A 240 -26.25 -7.21 -3.72
N ASP A 241 -26.26 -8.52 -3.96
CA ASP A 241 -25.13 -9.42 -3.64
C ASP A 241 -23.79 -8.94 -4.21
N ARG A 242 -23.80 -8.31 -5.40
CA ARG A 242 -22.63 -7.65 -6.00
C ARG A 242 -22.31 -6.32 -5.32
N THR A 243 -23.30 -5.49 -5.05
CA THR A 243 -23.14 -4.16 -4.41
C THR A 243 -22.52 -4.27 -3.02
N LEU A 244 -22.87 -5.31 -2.26
CA LEU A 244 -22.27 -5.55 -0.93
C LEU A 244 -20.76 -5.72 -0.97
N GLN A 245 -20.19 -6.12 -2.10
CA GLN A 245 -18.74 -6.34 -2.21
C GLN A 245 -17.99 -5.06 -2.58
N GLN A 246 -18.68 -3.95 -2.79
CA GLN A 246 -18.07 -2.67 -3.14
C GLN A 246 -17.35 -2.04 -1.96
N LEU A 247 -16.32 -1.24 -2.25
CA LEU A 247 -15.45 -0.59 -1.26
C LEU A 247 -16.24 0.19 -0.21
N GLY A 248 -17.28 0.92 -0.62
CA GLY A 248 -18.13 1.71 0.27
C GLY A 248 -18.95 0.88 1.26
N ASN A 249 -19.08 -0.44 1.08
CA ASN A 249 -19.71 -1.31 2.09
C ASN A 249 -18.71 -1.93 3.07
N LEU A 250 -17.41 -1.69 2.89
CA LEU A 250 -16.36 -2.32 3.68
C LEU A 250 -15.82 -1.36 4.74
N THR A 251 -15.48 -1.90 5.90
CA THR A 251 -14.78 -1.16 6.95
C THR A 251 -13.79 -2.04 7.69
N LEU A 252 -12.98 -1.43 8.56
CA LEU A 252 -12.13 -2.14 9.51
C LEU A 252 -12.81 -2.23 10.87
N VAL A 253 -12.77 -3.42 11.45
CA VAL A 253 -13.17 -3.65 12.83
C VAL A 253 -12.13 -4.50 13.55
N THR A 254 -12.10 -4.41 14.88
CA THR A 254 -11.35 -5.36 15.69
C THR A 254 -12.03 -6.72 15.66
N GLN A 255 -11.27 -7.80 15.82
CA GLN A 255 -11.83 -9.16 15.84
C GLN A 255 -12.92 -9.33 16.92
N LYS A 256 -12.74 -8.70 18.10
CA LYS A 256 -13.72 -8.71 19.20
C LYS A 256 -15.04 -8.04 18.80
N LEU A 257 -14.97 -6.94 18.06
CA LEU A 257 -16.16 -6.24 17.58
C LEU A 257 -16.83 -7.00 16.45
N ASN A 258 -16.04 -7.60 15.54
CA ASN A 258 -16.56 -8.43 14.45
C ASN A 258 -17.47 -9.55 14.98
N SER A 259 -17.01 -10.28 16.01
CA SER A 259 -17.80 -11.36 16.62
C SER A 259 -19.13 -10.91 17.25
N LYS A 260 -19.29 -9.62 17.59
CA LYS A 260 -20.53 -9.08 18.15
C LYS A 260 -21.51 -8.58 17.08
N VAL A 261 -20.97 -8.04 15.99
CA VAL A 261 -21.74 -7.33 14.96
C VAL A 261 -22.24 -8.29 13.88
N SER A 262 -21.36 -9.17 13.38
CA SER A 262 -21.65 -10.27 12.45
C SER A 262 -22.76 -9.95 11.40
N ASN A 263 -23.81 -10.78 11.30
CA ASN A 263 -24.89 -10.61 10.31
C ASN A 263 -26.03 -9.69 10.76
N GLY A 264 -25.86 -8.90 11.82
CA GLY A 264 -26.93 -8.06 12.38
C GLY A 264 -27.54 -7.05 11.38
N SER A 265 -28.75 -6.58 11.72
CA SER A 265 -29.40 -5.46 11.03
C SER A 265 -28.58 -4.17 11.12
N TRP A 266 -28.84 -3.20 10.23
CA TRP A 266 -28.15 -1.91 10.29
C TRP A 266 -28.26 -1.24 11.66
N GLU A 267 -29.46 -1.23 12.24
CA GLU A 267 -29.73 -0.65 13.55
C GLU A 267 -28.85 -1.28 14.64
N SER A 268 -28.77 -2.61 14.68
CA SER A 268 -27.93 -3.34 15.62
C SER A 268 -26.44 -3.01 15.43
N LYS A 269 -25.95 -3.05 14.18
CA LYS A 269 -24.57 -2.70 13.86
C LYS A 269 -24.24 -1.27 14.25
N ARG A 270 -25.11 -0.32 13.90
CA ARG A 270 -24.99 1.10 14.22
C ARG A 270 -24.90 1.32 15.73
N ASN A 271 -25.76 0.65 16.51
CA ASN A 271 -25.69 0.71 17.97
C ASN A 271 -24.33 0.22 18.50
N HIS A 272 -23.79 -0.88 17.99
CA HIS A 272 -22.45 -1.34 18.38
C HIS A 272 -21.33 -0.37 17.97
N PHE A 273 -21.41 0.18 16.76
CA PHE A 273 -20.41 1.12 16.24
C PHE A 273 -20.42 2.47 16.95
N LEU A 274 -21.59 2.99 17.33
CA LEU A 274 -21.71 4.23 18.12
C LEU A 274 -21.01 4.13 19.49
N HIS A 275 -20.96 2.93 20.07
CA HIS A 275 -20.29 2.68 21.35
C HIS A 275 -18.83 2.22 21.19
N SER A 276 -18.29 2.19 19.96
CA SER A 276 -16.89 1.86 19.68
C SER A 276 -16.21 2.97 18.91
N ASP A 277 -15.40 3.78 19.61
CA ASP A 277 -14.82 5.01 19.07
C ASP A 277 -13.55 4.81 18.22
N ASP A 278 -13.18 3.57 17.94
CA ASP A 278 -11.81 3.24 17.57
C ASP A 278 -11.51 3.37 16.07
N ILE A 279 -12.49 3.54 15.17
CA ILE A 279 -12.27 3.55 13.70
C ILE A 279 -13.10 4.66 13.02
N LEU A 280 -12.42 5.66 12.44
CA LEU A 280 -13.01 6.85 11.83
C LEU A 280 -13.70 6.56 10.48
N ILE A 281 -13.16 5.68 9.65
CA ILE A 281 -13.82 5.28 8.39
C ILE A 281 -15.17 4.58 8.63
N THR A 282 -15.35 3.96 9.81
CA THR A 282 -16.66 3.41 10.22
C THR A 282 -17.60 4.54 10.63
N LYS A 283 -17.12 5.58 11.33
CA LYS A 283 -17.93 6.75 11.71
C LYS A 283 -18.51 7.49 10.50
N ASP A 284 -17.76 7.60 9.41
CA ASP A 284 -18.28 8.14 8.15
C ASP A 284 -19.53 7.39 7.66
N ALA A 285 -19.54 6.06 7.80
CA ALA A 285 -20.71 5.26 7.44
C ALA A 285 -21.90 5.53 8.39
N LEU A 286 -21.64 5.75 9.69
CA LEU A 286 -22.69 6.10 10.66
C LEU A 286 -23.28 7.49 10.38
N ASN A 287 -22.48 8.41 9.85
CA ASN A 287 -22.90 9.75 9.48
C ASN A 287 -23.72 9.79 8.17
N ALA A 288 -23.73 8.70 7.39
CA ALA A 288 -24.53 8.61 6.17
C ALA A 288 -26.05 8.52 6.44
N GLY A 289 -26.46 8.21 7.68
CA GLY A 289 -27.85 8.28 8.12
C GLY A 289 -28.39 6.98 8.71
N GLU A 290 -29.71 6.93 8.86
CA GLU A 290 -30.44 5.77 9.42
C GLU A 290 -30.71 4.68 8.38
N VAL A 291 -30.58 4.98 7.09
CA VAL A 291 -30.75 4.03 5.99
C VAL A 291 -29.39 3.67 5.42
N TRP A 292 -29.16 2.38 5.20
CA TRP A 292 -27.96 1.87 4.56
C TRP A 292 -28.36 1.02 3.36
N ASP A 293 -28.22 1.56 2.17
CA ASP A 293 -28.67 0.93 0.92
C ASP A 293 -27.60 0.99 -0.17
N GLU A 294 -27.94 0.49 -1.35
CA GLU A 294 -27.05 0.49 -2.51
C GLU A 294 -26.61 1.90 -2.92
N THR A 295 -27.49 2.90 -2.81
CA THR A 295 -27.18 4.31 -3.12
C THR A 295 -26.15 4.86 -2.13
N THR A 296 -26.32 4.56 -0.85
CA THR A 296 -25.40 4.96 0.22
C THR A 296 -24.02 4.31 0.06
N ILE A 297 -24.00 3.01 -0.29
CA ILE A 297 -22.77 2.26 -0.59
C ILE A 297 -22.03 2.89 -1.78
N ALA A 298 -22.75 3.24 -2.86
CA ALA A 298 -22.16 3.87 -4.04
C ALA A 298 -21.57 5.25 -3.71
N ALA A 299 -22.32 6.09 -2.97
CA ALA A 299 -21.85 7.42 -2.56
C ALA A 299 -20.59 7.34 -1.68
N ARG A 300 -20.57 6.43 -0.69
CA ARG A 300 -19.38 6.21 0.14
C ARG A 300 -18.21 5.64 -0.67
N THR A 301 -18.47 4.78 -1.66
CA THR A 301 -17.43 4.29 -2.57
C THR A 301 -16.75 5.45 -3.29
N SER A 302 -17.51 6.39 -3.86
CA SER A 302 -16.95 7.58 -4.52
C SER A 302 -16.12 8.43 -3.56
N ALA A 303 -16.61 8.69 -2.34
CA ALA A 303 -15.87 9.47 -1.34
C ALA A 303 -14.57 8.78 -0.90
N MET A 304 -14.57 7.45 -0.76
CA MET A 304 -13.37 6.69 -0.44
C MET A 304 -12.36 6.66 -1.60
N ILE A 305 -12.82 6.65 -2.85
CA ILE A 305 -11.94 6.78 -4.02
C ILE A 305 -11.22 8.13 -3.98
N ASP A 306 -11.94 9.22 -3.72
CA ASP A 306 -11.33 10.56 -3.64
C ASP A 306 -10.27 10.63 -2.53
N GLN A 307 -10.50 9.95 -1.40
CA GLN A 307 -9.51 9.83 -0.34
C GLN A 307 -8.31 8.97 -0.75
N ILE A 308 -8.53 7.84 -1.45
CA ILE A 308 -7.43 6.99 -1.98
C ILE A 308 -6.51 7.80 -2.91
N LEU A 309 -7.08 8.68 -3.74
CA LEU A 309 -6.31 9.50 -4.67
C LEU A 309 -5.42 10.56 -3.98
N GLN A 310 -5.69 10.88 -2.71
CA GLN A 310 -4.91 11.82 -1.89
C GLN A 310 -3.77 11.16 -1.10
N VAL A 311 -3.78 9.83 -0.97
CA VAL A 311 -2.77 9.05 -0.22
C VAL A 311 -1.63 8.62 -1.13
#